data_AF-A0A2G9P553-F1
#
_entry.id   AF-A0A2G9P553-F1
#
_cell.length_a   1.000
_cell.length_b   1.000
_cell.length_c   1.000
_cell.angle_alpha   90.00
_cell.angle_beta   90.00
_cell.angle_gamma   90.00
#
_symmetry.space_group_name_H-M   'P 1'
#
loop_
_entity.id
_entity.type
_entity.pdbx_description
1 polymer ?
#
loop_
_entity_poly.entity_id
_entity_poly.type
_entity_poly.pdbx_seq_one_letter_code
_entity_poly.pdbx_strand_id
1 'polypeptide(L)'
;MGETLVRFEGAQELIMDKLVETGVYKTRSEAIRAGIIGLGKEYEVFKSIQDLEDELAVRKMQKISDEIKQGKRRVFSKKEVMKKYGFK
;
A
#
# COMPACT_ATOMS: atom_id res chain seq x y z
N MET A 1 6.98 -6.70 -0.88
CA MET A 1 6.81 -5.52 -1.74
C MET A 1 6.67 -6.04 -3.16
N GLY A 2 5.77 -5.48 -3.97
CA GLY A 2 5.72 -5.80 -5.39
C GLY A 2 6.80 -4.98 -6.11
N GLU A 3 7.55 -5.62 -7.00
CA GLU A 3 8.52 -4.96 -7.87
C GLU A 3 7.98 -5.01 -9.30
N THR A 4 8.07 -3.89 -10.01
CA THR A 4 7.62 -3.77 -11.40
C THR A 4 8.70 -3.05 -12.20
N LEU A 5 9.09 -3.63 -13.34
CA LEU A 5 9.96 -2.99 -14.32
C LEU A 5 9.11 -2.19 -15.31
N VAL A 6 9.46 -0.93 -15.51
CA VAL A 6 8.79 -0.03 -16.46
C VAL A 6 9.85 0.57 -17.37
N ARG A 7 9.56 0.63 -18.67
CA ARG A 7 10.41 1.30 -19.68
C ARG A 7 9.81 2.66 -19.97
N PHE A 8 10.63 3.70 -19.88
CA PHE A 8 10.27 5.06 -20.25
C PHE A 8 11.04 5.41 -21.53
N GLU A 9 10.34 6.04 -22.46
CA GLU A 9 10.93 6.48 -23.73
C GLU A 9 10.40 7.89 -24.08
N GLY A 10 11.22 8.66 -24.78
CA GLY A 10 10.84 9.99 -25.27
C GLY A 10 10.50 10.97 -24.16
N ALA A 11 9.31 11.59 -24.24
CA ALA A 11 8.90 12.66 -23.33
C ALA A 11 8.87 12.22 -21.86
N GLN A 12 8.48 10.98 -21.58
CA GLN A 12 8.36 10.48 -20.21
C GLN A 12 9.71 10.37 -19.52
N GLU A 13 10.73 9.90 -20.25
CA GLU A 13 12.09 9.80 -19.74
C GLU A 13 12.66 11.20 -19.45
N LEU A 14 12.49 12.14 -20.39
CA LEU A 14 12.93 13.53 -20.21
C LEU A 14 12.29 14.20 -19.00
N ILE A 15 10.98 14.02 -18.80
CA ILE A 15 10.26 14.56 -17.64
C ILE A 15 10.79 13.94 -16.34
N MET A 16 10.94 12.60 -16.32
CA MET A 16 11.46 11.88 -15.16
C MET A 16 12.85 12.37 -14.77
N ASP A 17 13.73 12.59 -15.75
CA ASP A 17 15.07 13.10 -15.50
C ASP A 17 15.06 14.51 -14.97
N LYS A 18 14.26 15.40 -15.57
CA LYS A 18 14.14 16.77 -15.05
C LYS A 18 13.60 16.82 -13.63
N LEU A 19 12.65 15.95 -13.29
CA LEU A 19 12.10 15.86 -11.92
C LEU A 19 13.15 15.45 -10.88
N VAL A 20 14.11 14.61 -11.26
CA VAL A 20 15.19 14.20 -10.36
C VAL A 20 16.34 15.22 -10.36
N GLU A 21 16.76 15.70 -11.53
CA GLU A 21 17.83 16.70 -11.68
C GLU A 21 17.54 18.00 -10.94
N THR A 22 16.28 18.45 -10.97
CA THR A 22 15.84 19.67 -10.26
C THR A 22 15.65 19.45 -8.76
N GLY A 23 15.79 18.21 -8.27
CA GLY A 23 15.64 17.87 -6.86
C GLY A 23 14.20 17.85 -6.35
N VAL A 24 13.20 17.91 -7.24
CA VAL A 24 11.78 17.77 -6.85
C VAL A 24 11.53 16.39 -6.24
N TYR A 25 12.18 15.36 -6.77
CA TYR A 25 12.24 14.02 -6.17
C TYR A 25 13.68 13.55 -6.06
N LYS A 26 13.99 12.76 -5.02
CA LYS A 26 15.35 12.24 -4.82
C LYS A 26 15.67 11.08 -5.76
N THR A 27 14.65 10.31 -6.15
CA THR A 27 14.81 9.13 -7.01
C THR A 27 13.69 9.02 -8.03
N ARG A 28 13.97 8.37 -9.17
CA ARG A 28 12.94 8.04 -10.17
C ARG A 28 11.78 7.25 -9.57
N SER A 29 12.07 6.34 -8.63
CA SER A 29 11.03 5.55 -7.94
C SER A 29 10.10 6.38 -7.07
N GLU A 30 10.59 7.45 -6.45
CA GLU A 30 9.74 8.39 -5.70
C GLU A 30 8.81 9.17 -6.64
N ALA A 31 9.36 9.68 -7.74
CA ALA A 31 8.58 10.39 -8.76
C ALA A 31 7.46 9.50 -9.34
N ILE A 32 7.75 8.22 -9.62
CA ILE A 32 6.74 7.26 -10.09
C ILE A 32 5.64 7.06 -9.04
N ARG A 33 5.99 6.86 -7.76
CA ARG A 33 5.00 6.68 -6.70
C ARG A 33 4.11 7.92 -6.55
N ALA A 34 4.71 9.11 -6.58
CA ALA A 34 3.98 10.35 -6.52
C ALA A 34 3.05 10.52 -7.73
N GLY A 35 3.53 10.18 -8.93
CA GLY A 35 2.72 10.18 -10.16
C GLY A 35 1.51 9.26 -10.07
N ILE A 36 1.67 8.02 -9.58
CA ILE A 36 0.56 7.07 -9.38
C ILE A 36 -0.47 7.62 -8.39
N ILE A 37 -0.02 8.21 -7.28
CA ILE A 37 -0.92 8.85 -6.30
C ILE A 37 -1.65 10.05 -6.93
N GLY A 38 -0.94 10.84 -7.74
CA GLY A 38 -1.51 11.97 -8.49
C GLY A 38 -2.63 11.53 -9.44
N LEU A 39 -2.36 10.52 -10.27
CA LEU A 39 -3.35 9.93 -11.18
C LEU A 39 -4.56 9.35 -10.41
N GLY A 40 -4.31 8.70 -9.27
CA GLY A 40 -5.39 8.19 -8.41
C GLY A 40 -6.34 9.28 -7.93
N LYS A 41 -5.82 10.48 -7.64
CA LYS A 41 -6.63 11.66 -7.29
C LYS A 41 -7.34 12.24 -8.50
N GLU A 42 -6.63 12.43 -9.61
CA GLU A 42 -7.15 13.03 -10.84
C GLU A 42 -8.34 12.26 -11.41
N TYR A 43 -8.28 10.92 -11.36
CA TYR A 43 -9.34 10.04 -11.88
C TYR A 43 -10.33 9.58 -10.79
N GLU A 44 -10.28 10.15 -9.59
CA GLU A 44 -11.15 9.80 -8.46
C GLU A 44 -11.24 8.27 -8.22
N VAL A 45 -10.10 7.57 -8.39
CA VAL A 45 -10.02 6.10 -8.24
C VAL A 45 -10.53 5.67 -6.86
N PHE A 46 -10.32 6.52 -5.86
CA PHE A 46 -10.95 6.47 -4.56
C PHE A 46 -11.68 7.80 -4.35
N LYS A 47 -12.97 7.75 -3.99
CA LYS A 47 -13.79 8.97 -3.83
C LYS A 47 -13.45 9.70 -2.54
N SER A 48 -12.89 8.98 -1.58
CA SER A 48 -12.47 9.53 -0.29
C SER A 48 -11.24 8.81 0.24
N ILE A 49 -10.58 9.42 1.23
CA ILE A 49 -9.51 8.77 1.98
C ILE A 49 -10.06 7.53 2.71
N GLN A 50 -11.30 7.61 3.21
CA GLN A 50 -11.95 6.48 3.88
C GLN A 50 -12.07 5.27 2.95
N ASP A 51 -12.44 5.47 1.68
CA ASP A 51 -12.58 4.38 0.70
C ASP A 51 -11.25 3.63 0.49
N LEU A 52 -10.14 4.38 0.45
CA LEU A 52 -8.80 3.81 0.33
C LEU A 52 -8.42 3.02 1.60
N GLU A 53 -8.71 3.56 2.78
CA GLU A 53 -8.45 2.88 4.06
C GLU A 53 -9.26 1.59 4.19
N ASP A 54 -10.53 1.62 3.82
CA ASP A 54 -11.43 0.48 3.85
C ASP A 54 -10.93 -0.64 2.90
N GLU A 55 -10.53 -0.30 1.67
CA GLU A 55 -9.96 -1.25 0.71
C GLU A 55 -8.66 -1.90 1.27
N LEU A 56 -7.78 -1.10 1.88
CA LEU A 56 -6.56 -1.61 2.50
C LEU A 56 -6.87 -2.52 3.71
N ALA A 57 -7.86 -2.16 4.52
CA ALA A 57 -8.30 -2.96 5.65
C ALA A 57 -8.87 -4.31 5.19
N VAL A 58 -9.73 -4.32 4.16
CA VAL A 58 -10.30 -5.55 3.58
C VAL A 58 -9.20 -6.48 3.07
N ARG A 59 -8.23 -5.97 2.29
CA ARG A 59 -7.11 -6.79 1.80
C ARG A 59 -6.29 -7.40 2.94
N LYS A 60 -6.07 -6.63 4.01
CA LYS A 60 -5.35 -7.12 5.19
C LYS A 60 -6.16 -8.18 5.93
N MET A 61 -7.47 -7.98 6.11
CA MET A 61 -8.36 -8.95 6.75
C MET A 61 -8.41 -10.27 5.97
N GLN A 62 -8.50 -10.20 4.63
CA GLN A 62 -8.46 -11.38 3.77
C GLN A 62 -7.15 -12.16 3.95
N LYS A 63 -6.01 -11.47 3.89
CA LYS A 63 -4.70 -12.10 4.14
C LYS A 63 -4.62 -12.77 5.51
N ILE A 64 -5.12 -12.12 6.56
CA ILE A 64 -5.16 -12.70 7.91
C ILE A 64 -6.08 -13.92 7.95
N SER A 65 -7.24 -13.86 7.30
CA SER A 65 -8.18 -14.98 7.19
C SER A 65 -7.51 -16.19 6.53
N ASP A 66 -6.77 -15.97 5.45
CA ASP A 66 -6.06 -17.04 4.74
C ASP A 66 -4.91 -17.61 5.57
N GLU A 67 -4.19 -16.77 6.34
CA GLU A 67 -3.19 -17.25 7.29
C GLU A 67 -3.80 -18.08 8.43
N ILE A 68 -5.00 -17.75 8.89
CA ILE A 68 -5.76 -18.56 9.87
C ILE A 68 -6.15 -19.91 9.25
N LYS A 69 -6.70 -19.91 8.02
CA LYS A 69 -7.07 -21.15 7.30
C LYS A 69 -5.87 -22.07 7.08
N GLN A 70 -4.70 -21.50 6.80
CA GLN A 70 -3.44 -22.23 6.66
C GLN A 70 -2.85 -22.70 8.00
N GLY A 71 -3.50 -22.41 9.13
CA GLY A 71 -3.03 -22.77 10.47
C GLY A 71 -1.81 -21.96 10.95
N LYS A 72 -1.39 -20.92 10.20
CA LYS A 72 -0.24 -20.07 10.56
C LYS A 72 -0.57 -19.10 11.69
N ARG A 73 -1.85 -18.84 11.94
CA ARG A 73 -2.33 -18.01 13.05
C ARG A 73 -3.30 -18.79 13.93
N ARG A 74 -3.02 -18.78 15.24
CA ARG A 74 -3.95 -19.28 16.25
C ARG A 74 -4.92 -18.16 16.65
N VAL A 75 -6.20 -18.43 16.50
CA VAL A 75 -7.26 -17.56 17.03
C VAL A 75 -7.44 -17.88 18.51
N PHE A 76 -7.52 -16.86 19.35
CA PHE A 76 -7.79 -16.99 20.77
C PHE A 76 -9.18 -16.42 21.07
N SER A 77 -9.93 -17.12 21.91
CA SER A 77 -11.16 -16.59 22.48
C SER A 77 -10.86 -15.49 23.51
N LYS A 78 -11.84 -14.63 23.77
CA LYS A 78 -11.71 -13.54 24.76
C LYS A 78 -11.24 -14.04 26.13
N LYS A 79 -11.76 -15.18 26.60
CA LYS A 79 -11.38 -15.81 27.89
C LYS A 79 -9.92 -16.27 27.90
N GLU A 80 -9.43 -16.84 26.81
CA GLU A 80 -8.04 -17.28 26.69
C GLU A 80 -7.06 -16.10 26.67
N VAL A 81 -7.41 -15.00 25.99
CA VAL A 81 -6.60 -13.78 25.98
C VAL A 81 -6.53 -13.14 27.37
N MET A 82 -7.67 -13.03 28.07
CA MET A 82 -7.73 -12.48 29.43
C MET A 82 -6.87 -13.29 30.41
N LYS A 83 -6.93 -14.63 30.34
CA LYS A 83 -6.09 -15.51 31.17
C LYS A 83 -4.60 -15.42 30.83
N LYS A 84 -4.26 -15.26 29.54
CA LYS A 84 -2.87 -15.24 29.06
C LYS A 84 -2.14 -13.93 29.37
N TYR A 85 -2.83 -12.80 29.31
CA TYR A 85 -2.22 -11.48 29.47
C TYR A 85 -2.66 -10.73 30.75
N GLY A 86 -3.48 -11.35 31.59
CA GLY A 86 -3.83 -10.79 32.91
C GLY A 86 -4.73 -9.56 32.85
N PHE A 87 -5.46 -9.35 31.76
CA PHE A 87 -6.50 -8.32 31.70
C PHE A 87 -7.66 -8.74 32.62
N LYS A 88 -7.90 -7.97 33.68
CA LYS A 88 -9.06 -8.11 34.56
C LYS A 88 -10.35 -7.69 33.84
#